data_AF-A0A382XZH6-F1
#
_entry.id   AF-A0A382XZH6-F1
#
_cell.length_a   1.000
_cell.length_b   1.000
_cell.length_c   1.000
_cell.angle_alpha   90.00
_cell.angle_beta   90.00
_cell.angle_gamma   90.00
#
_symmetry.space_group_name_H-M   'P 1'
#
loop_
_entity.id
_entity.type
_entity.pdbx_description
1 polymer ?
#
loop_
_entity_poly.entity_id
_entity_poly.type
_entity_poly.pdbx_seq_one_letter_code
_entity_poly.pdbx_strand_id
1 'polypeptide(L)'
;MDLEFKRGSLYTRKNIGEICFPGKGRPAGGPWDTGYVSVENNLIIFMNIGIPGKTGHDFDNNFDEETNTITWYGKPNTHSKQPTFQKLLNGEITPYFFARWNQKP
;
A
#
# COMPACT_ATOMS: atom_id res chain seq x y z
N MET A 1 0.51 -13.67 -9.48
CA MET A 1 -0.68 -13.05 -10.09
C MET A 1 -0.32 -11.68 -10.62
N ASP A 2 -0.68 -11.40 -11.86
CA ASP A 2 -0.53 -10.07 -12.45
C ASP A 2 -1.76 -9.24 -12.10
N LEU A 3 -1.54 -8.13 -11.39
CA LEU A 3 -2.60 -7.21 -10.99
C LEU A 3 -2.57 -6.00 -11.92
N GLU A 4 -3.75 -5.57 -12.37
CA GLU A 4 -3.86 -4.37 -13.19
C GLU A 4 -4.64 -3.29 -12.43
N PHE A 5 -3.98 -2.15 -12.20
CA PHE A 5 -4.59 -0.95 -11.65
C PHE A 5 -4.35 0.21 -12.60
N LYS A 6 -5.41 0.97 -12.89
CA LYS A 6 -5.30 2.18 -13.70
C LYS A 6 -4.67 3.30 -12.88
N ARG A 7 -3.46 3.72 -13.28
CA ARG A 7 -2.75 4.83 -12.65
C ARG A 7 -3.63 6.08 -12.57
N GLY A 8 -3.58 6.77 -11.42
CA GLY A 8 -4.35 7.99 -11.16
C GLY A 8 -5.84 7.75 -10.89
N SER A 9 -6.32 6.51 -10.88
CA SER A 9 -7.72 6.21 -10.55
C SER A 9 -7.90 6.00 -9.04
N LEU A 10 -9.09 6.35 -8.55
CA LEU A 10 -9.48 6.14 -7.17
C LEU A 10 -9.93 4.70 -6.95
N TYR A 11 -9.39 4.07 -5.92
CA TYR A 11 -9.75 2.72 -5.53
C TYR A 11 -10.08 2.67 -4.04
N THR A 12 -11.22 2.07 -3.69
CA THR A 12 -11.47 1.71 -2.30
C THR A 12 -10.73 0.42 -1.96
N ARG A 13 -10.42 0.19 -0.68
CA ARG A 13 -9.90 -1.12 -0.22
C ARG A 13 -10.79 -2.29 -0.63
N LYS A 14 -12.11 -2.06 -0.77
CA LYS A 14 -13.05 -3.07 -1.29
C LYS A 14 -12.77 -3.37 -2.76
N ASN A 15 -12.62 -2.35 -3.61
CA ASN A 15 -12.28 -2.54 -5.04
C ASN A 15 -10.94 -3.26 -5.20
N ILE A 16 -9.93 -2.87 -4.43
CA ILE A 16 -8.60 -3.50 -4.46
C ILE A 16 -8.69 -4.95 -4.02
N GLY A 17 -9.46 -5.23 -2.96
CA GLY A 17 -9.72 -6.60 -2.49
C GLY A 17 -10.39 -7.48 -3.53
N GLU A 18 -11.35 -6.94 -4.28
CA GLU A 18 -12.03 -7.66 -5.36
C GLU A 18 -11.08 -7.97 -6.53
N ILE A 19 -10.18 -7.04 -6.86
CA ILE A 19 -9.15 -7.26 -7.89
C ILE A 19 -8.14 -8.33 -7.42
N CYS A 20 -7.69 -8.27 -6.17
CA CYS A 20 -6.76 -9.26 -5.61
C CYS A 20 -7.41 -10.63 -5.42
N PHE A 21 -8.70 -10.69 -5.09
CA PHE A 21 -9.44 -11.92 -4.79
C PHE A 21 -10.85 -11.88 -5.41
N PRO A 22 -10.99 -12.09 -6.73
CA PRO A 22 -12.28 -12.02 -7.41
C PRO A 22 -13.33 -12.97 -6.82
N GLY A 23 -14.54 -12.46 -6.58
CA GLY A 23 -15.66 -13.18 -5.98
C GLY A 23 -15.58 -13.38 -4.45
N LYS A 24 -14.43 -13.09 -3.83
CA LYS A 24 -14.22 -13.23 -2.38
C LYS A 24 -14.03 -11.88 -1.68
N GLY A 25 -13.36 -10.94 -2.34
CA GLY A 25 -12.98 -9.66 -1.76
C GLY A 25 -11.87 -9.78 -0.71
N ARG A 26 -11.52 -8.64 -0.10
CA ARG A 26 -10.49 -8.59 0.94
C ARG A 26 -10.94 -9.23 2.25
N PRO A 27 -10.02 -9.84 3.02
CA PRO A 27 -10.20 -10.08 4.44
C PRO A 27 -10.56 -8.80 5.21
N ALA A 28 -11.38 -8.96 6.25
CA ALA A 28 -11.67 -7.89 7.20
C ALA A 28 -10.52 -7.71 8.20
N GLY A 29 -10.15 -6.45 8.49
CA GLY A 29 -9.14 -6.13 9.49
C GLY A 29 -7.69 -6.39 9.07
N GLY A 30 -6.79 -6.31 10.07
CA GLY A 30 -5.39 -6.69 9.92
C GLY A 30 -4.58 -5.85 8.95
N PRO A 31 -3.65 -6.45 8.17
CA PRO A 31 -2.78 -5.75 7.22
C PRO A 31 -3.53 -4.89 6.18
N TRP A 32 -4.73 -5.34 5.76
CA TRP A 32 -5.62 -4.60 4.87
C TRP A 32 -6.07 -3.26 5.44
N ASP A 33 -6.06 -3.13 6.77
CA ASP A 33 -6.49 -1.93 7.46
C ASP A 33 -5.34 -1.10 8.07
N THR A 34 -4.11 -1.62 8.06
CA THR A 34 -2.96 -1.09 8.84
C THR A 34 -1.73 -0.68 8.01
N GLY A 35 -1.86 -0.53 6.68
CA GLY A 35 -0.89 0.20 5.87
C GLY A 35 -0.32 -0.58 4.68
N TYR A 36 -0.11 -1.89 4.78
CA TYR A 36 0.23 -2.71 3.61
C TYR A 36 -0.01 -4.19 3.86
N VAL A 37 -0.19 -4.94 2.78
CA VAL A 37 -0.42 -6.39 2.76
C VAL A 37 0.26 -7.05 1.56
N SER A 38 0.85 -8.23 1.78
CA SER A 38 1.38 -9.07 0.71
C SER A 38 0.24 -9.90 0.10
N VAL A 39 0.16 -9.90 -1.23
CA VAL A 39 -0.75 -10.73 -2.03
C VAL A 39 0.09 -11.44 -3.08
N GLU A 40 0.41 -12.70 -2.84
CA GLU A 40 1.38 -13.46 -3.64
C GLU A 40 2.70 -12.68 -3.82
N ASN A 41 3.07 -12.35 -5.06
CA ASN A 41 4.26 -11.60 -5.41
C ASN A 41 4.00 -10.08 -5.50
N ASN A 42 2.93 -9.59 -4.89
CA ASN A 42 2.56 -8.18 -4.90
C ASN A 42 2.53 -7.62 -3.48
N LEU A 43 2.90 -6.34 -3.35
CA LEU A 43 2.78 -5.60 -2.10
C LEU A 43 1.79 -4.46 -2.30
N ILE A 44 0.61 -4.59 -1.69
CA ILE A 44 -0.43 -3.57 -1.75
C ILE A 44 -0.20 -2.59 -0.60
N ILE A 45 0.08 -1.33 -0.91
CA ILE A 45 0.49 -0.30 0.05
C ILE A 45 -0.58 0.78 0.11
N PHE A 46 -1.11 1.00 1.31
CA PHE A 46 -2.04 2.07 1.66
C PHE A 46 -1.28 3.19 2.38
N MET A 47 -0.94 4.22 1.62
CA MET A 47 -0.11 5.33 2.04
C MET A 47 -0.97 6.54 2.39
N ASN A 48 -0.74 7.16 3.53
CA ASN A 48 -1.32 8.47 3.86
C ASN A 48 -0.26 9.53 3.65
N ILE A 49 -0.59 10.62 2.95
CA ILE A 49 0.28 11.78 2.73
C ILE A 49 -0.31 12.96 3.50
N GLY A 50 0.46 13.55 4.42
CA GLY A 50 0.06 14.74 5.17
C GLY A 50 -1.18 14.58 6.06
N ILE A 51 -1.62 13.34 6.33
CA ILE A 51 -2.73 13.04 7.24
C ILE A 51 -2.41 11.83 8.12
N PRO A 52 -2.80 11.84 9.41
CA PRO A 52 -2.62 10.70 10.27
C PRO A 52 -3.49 9.51 9.84
N GLY A 53 -2.96 8.31 10.07
CA GLY A 53 -3.72 7.07 9.99
C GLY A 53 -4.79 6.96 11.08
N LYS A 54 -5.65 5.94 10.97
CA LYS A 54 -6.72 5.68 11.96
C LYS A 54 -6.21 5.48 13.38
N THR A 55 -4.96 5.04 13.53
CA THR A 55 -4.31 4.80 14.83
C THR A 55 -3.45 5.98 15.29
N GLY A 56 -3.54 7.14 14.62
CA GLY A 56 -2.79 8.35 14.98
C GLY A 56 -1.35 8.39 14.47
N HIS A 57 -0.87 7.35 13.78
CA HIS A 57 0.46 7.40 13.16
C HIS A 57 0.45 8.35 11.95
N ASP A 58 1.32 9.34 12.00
CA ASP A 58 1.60 10.26 10.90
C ASP A 58 3.02 9.99 10.41
N PHE A 59 3.13 9.34 9.26
CA PHE A 59 4.40 9.06 8.63
C PHE A 59 4.62 10.09 7.54
N ASP A 60 5.86 10.55 7.39
CA ASP A 60 6.25 11.57 6.40
C ASP A 60 6.32 10.98 4.97
N ASN A 61 5.25 10.29 4.56
CA ASN A 61 5.16 9.76 3.22
C ASN A 61 4.91 10.90 2.24
N ASN A 62 5.55 10.81 1.08
CA ASN A 62 5.46 11.83 0.04
C ASN A 62 5.38 11.18 -1.35
N PHE A 63 4.75 11.89 -2.27
CA PHE A 63 4.84 11.62 -3.70
C PHE A 63 5.29 12.89 -4.42
N ASP A 64 6.46 12.83 -5.02
CA ASP A 64 6.98 13.89 -5.89
C ASP A 64 6.52 13.61 -7.32
N GLU A 65 5.60 14.43 -7.80
CA GLU A 65 5.03 14.32 -9.15
C GLU A 65 6.03 14.67 -10.26
N GLU A 66 7.00 15.56 -9.98
CA GLU A 66 7.99 16.00 -10.98
C GLU A 66 8.98 14.89 -11.28
N THR A 67 9.47 14.22 -10.23
CA THR A 67 10.43 13.11 -10.37
C THR A 67 9.76 11.74 -10.44
N ASN A 68 8.45 11.68 -10.22
CA ASN A 68 7.68 10.44 -10.09
C ASN A 68 8.23 9.52 -8.98
N THR A 69 8.65 10.10 -7.86
CA THR A 69 9.30 9.40 -6.75
C THR A 69 8.37 9.29 -5.54
N ILE A 70 8.30 8.11 -4.93
CA ILE A 70 7.58 7.90 -3.67
C ILE A 70 8.59 7.74 -2.53
N THR A 71 8.41 8.53 -1.47
CA THR A 71 9.00 8.27 -0.16
C THR A 71 7.96 7.60 0.72
N TRP A 72 8.24 6.37 1.17
CA TRP A 72 7.30 5.58 1.96
C TRP A 72 7.95 4.96 3.20
N TYR A 73 7.26 5.09 4.33
CA TYR A 73 7.65 4.49 5.61
C TYR A 73 6.77 3.28 5.95
N GLY A 74 7.44 2.18 6.30
CA GLY A 74 6.80 0.97 6.79
C GLY A 74 6.14 1.13 8.16
N LYS A 75 5.56 0.04 8.66
CA LYS A 75 4.95 0.00 10.00
C LYS A 75 6.04 0.14 11.08
N PRO A 76 5.69 0.52 12.32
CA PRO A 76 6.66 0.53 13.42
C PRO A 76 7.38 -0.81 13.54
N ASN A 77 8.69 -0.77 13.86
CA ASN A 77 9.58 -1.93 14.00
C ASN A 77 9.79 -2.76 12.71
N THR A 78 9.40 -2.23 11.54
CA THR A 78 9.77 -2.82 10.25
C THR A 78 11.17 -2.37 9.85
N HIS A 79 11.90 -3.25 9.18
CA HIS A 79 13.27 -2.97 8.75
C HIS A 79 13.63 -3.73 7.47
N SER A 80 14.63 -3.23 6.75
CA SER A 80 15.05 -3.75 5.44
C SER A 80 15.42 -5.23 5.45
N LYS A 81 15.92 -5.77 6.56
CA LYS A 81 16.28 -7.20 6.69
C LYS A 81 15.07 -8.16 6.75
N GLN A 82 13.83 -7.68 6.91
CA GLN A 82 12.68 -8.59 6.92
C GLN A 82 12.46 -9.17 5.51
N PRO A 83 12.02 -10.43 5.38
CA PRO A 83 11.91 -11.11 4.09
C PRO A 83 11.12 -10.32 3.03
N THR A 84 10.02 -9.67 3.41
CA THR A 84 9.22 -8.85 2.49
C THR A 84 10.01 -7.70 1.86
N PHE A 85 10.84 -7.01 2.65
CA PHE A 85 11.62 -5.88 2.14
C PHE A 85 12.87 -6.32 1.38
N GLN A 86 13.47 -7.45 1.74
CA GLN A 86 14.51 -8.07 0.92
C GLN A 86 13.97 -8.41 -0.48
N LYS A 87 12.80 -9.05 -0.55
CA LYS A 87 12.13 -9.33 -1.82
C LYS A 87 11.80 -8.07 -2.61
N LEU A 88 11.37 -7.00 -1.94
CA LEU A 88 11.09 -5.71 -2.58
C LEU A 88 12.36 -5.10 -3.18
N LEU A 89 13.46 -5.08 -2.41
CA LEU A 89 14.76 -4.55 -2.83
C LEU A 89 15.37 -5.36 -3.98
N ASN A 90 15.10 -6.67 -4.02
CA ASN A 90 15.55 -7.57 -5.08
C ASN A 90 14.66 -7.53 -6.33
N GLY A 91 13.54 -6.80 -6.31
CA GLY A 91 12.57 -6.78 -7.42
C GLY A 91 11.73 -8.05 -7.57
N GLU A 92 11.69 -8.91 -6.54
CA GLU A 92 10.89 -10.16 -6.54
C GLU A 92 9.40 -9.91 -6.27
N ILE A 93 9.06 -8.75 -5.69
CA ILE A 93 7.67 -8.34 -5.47
C ILE A 93 7.39 -6.99 -6.08
N THR A 94 6.20 -6.84 -6.65
CA THR A 94 5.74 -5.60 -7.29
C THR A 94 4.96 -4.76 -6.28
N PRO A 95 5.41 -3.53 -5.96
CA PRO A 95 4.65 -2.64 -5.08
C PRO A 95 3.56 -1.87 -5.85
N TYR A 96 2.36 -1.81 -5.27
CA TYR A 96 1.26 -0.97 -5.74
C TYR A 96 0.88 0.03 -4.65
N PHE A 97 1.10 1.31 -4.92
CA PHE A 97 0.85 2.40 -3.99
C PHE A 97 -0.52 3.02 -4.20
N PHE A 98 -1.30 3.06 -3.13
CA PHE A 98 -2.58 3.76 -3.05
C PHE A 98 -2.46 4.85 -2.00
N ALA A 99 -2.35 6.09 -2.47
CA ALA A 99 -2.20 7.25 -1.62
C ALA A 99 -3.54 7.92 -1.30
N ARG A 100 -3.65 8.51 -0.12
CA ARG A 100 -4.69 9.49 0.22
C ARG A 100 -4.11 10.65 1.02
N TRP A 101 -4.64 11.84 0.80
CA TRP A 101 -4.25 13.08 1.47
C TRP A 101 -5.45 13.86 2.02
N ASN A 102 -6.64 13.29 1.91
CA ASN A 102 -7.88 13.78 2.50
C ASN A 102 -8.40 12.78 3.56
N GLN A 103 -8.94 13.30 4.67
CA GLN A 103 -9.49 12.44 5.73
C GLN A 103 -10.84 11.83 5.36
N LYS A 104 -11.62 12.50 4.50
CA LYS A 104 -12.90 12.00 3.99
C LYS A 104 -12.65 11.18 2.72
N PRO A 105 -13.29 10.01 2.57
CA PRO A 105 -13.24 9.23 1.33
C PRO A 105 -13.88 9.98 0.16
#